data_AF-A0A2M6YIC4-F1
#
_entry.id   AF-A0A2M6YIC4-F1
#
_cell.length_a   1.000
_cell.length_b   1.000
_cell.length_c   1.000
_cell.angle_alpha   90.00
_cell.angle_beta   90.00
_cell.angle_gamma   90.00
#
_symmetry.space_group_name_H-M   'P 1'
#
loop_
_entity.id
_entity.type
_entity.pdbx_description
1 polymer ?
#
loop_
_entity_poly.entity_id
_entity_poly.type
_entity_poly.pdbx_seq_one_letter_code
_entity_poly.pdbx_strand_id
1 'polypeptide(L)'
;MTGGKTTLLHSNEDLDRLMAEHDRHRLDQLLAEALTAYPPGQAERMRQRLPAIIELRRFEHGGEFVAVFMNGEWLPLDRALAALAQAAVEEDGKSRPAAES
;
A
#
# COMPACT_ATOMS: atom_id res chain seq x y z
N MET A 1 -44.21 -13.09 -23.94
CA MET A 1 -43.07 -13.02 -24.88
C MET A 1 -41.88 -12.47 -24.12
N THR A 2 -41.07 -13.36 -23.57
CA THR A 2 -39.99 -13.02 -22.63
C THR A 2 -38.70 -12.81 -23.41
N GLY A 3 -38.55 -11.62 -24.00
CA GLY A 3 -37.30 -11.19 -24.60
C GLY A 3 -36.42 -10.55 -23.54
N GLY A 4 -35.84 -11.36 -22.65
CA GLY A 4 -34.81 -10.91 -21.73
C GLY A 4 -33.63 -10.40 -22.54
N LYS A 5 -33.51 -9.08 -22.66
CA LYS A 5 -32.32 -8.43 -23.21
C LYS A 5 -31.16 -8.78 -22.30
N THR A 6 -30.39 -9.80 -22.66
CA THR A 6 -29.05 -9.99 -22.15
C THR A 6 -28.27 -8.75 -22.58
N THR A 7 -28.13 -7.79 -21.68
CA THR A 7 -27.22 -6.66 -21.85
C THR A 7 -25.83 -7.25 -21.98
N LEU A 8 -25.41 -7.48 -23.23
CA LEU A 8 -24.03 -7.76 -23.58
C LEU A 8 -23.23 -6.57 -23.07
N LEU A 9 -22.46 -6.80 -22.00
CA LEU A 9 -21.50 -5.85 -21.46
C LEU A 9 -20.62 -5.38 -22.61
N HIS A 10 -20.86 -4.15 -23.06
CA HIS A 10 -19.93 -3.48 -23.93
C HIS A 10 -18.68 -3.15 -23.13
N SER A 11 -17.56 -3.62 -23.66
CA SER A 11 -16.25 -2.98 -23.64
C SER A 11 -15.37 -3.28 -22.43
N ASN A 12 -14.17 -3.78 -22.73
CA ASN A 12 -13.04 -4.02 -21.80
C ASN A 12 -12.83 -2.91 -20.76
N GLU A 13 -13.18 -1.66 -21.06
CA GLU A 13 -13.10 -0.52 -20.15
C GLU A 13 -13.87 -0.70 -18.83
N ASP A 14 -15.07 -1.28 -18.85
CA ASP A 14 -15.84 -1.54 -17.63
C ASP A 14 -15.18 -2.66 -16.80
N LEU A 15 -14.58 -3.64 -17.47
CA LEU A 15 -13.82 -4.71 -16.82
C LEU A 15 -12.53 -4.18 -16.21
N ASP A 16 -11.77 -3.35 -16.94
CA ASP A 16 -10.54 -2.71 -16.48
C ASP A 16 -10.82 -1.80 -15.27
N ARG A 17 -11.95 -1.08 -15.29
CA ARG A 17 -12.38 -0.26 -14.15
C ARG A 17 -12.71 -1.12 -12.94
N LEU A 18 -13.47 -2.21 -13.12
CA LEU A 18 -13.80 -3.14 -12.03
C LEU A 18 -12.55 -3.81 -11.47
N MET A 19 -11.59 -4.17 -12.33
CA MET A 19 -10.30 -4.72 -11.92
C MET A 19 -9.47 -3.69 -11.14
N ALA A 20 -9.36 -2.46 -11.62
CA ALA A 20 -8.65 -1.39 -10.92
C ALA A 20 -9.29 -1.02 -9.57
N GLU A 21 -10.62 -1.14 -9.45
CA GLU A 21 -11.32 -0.97 -8.18
C GLU A 21 -11.08 -2.12 -7.21
N HIS A 22 -11.13 -3.35 -7.72
CA HIS A 22 -10.78 -4.55 -6.95
C HIS A 22 -9.32 -4.49 -6.46
N ASP A 23 -8.38 -4.12 -7.31
CA ASP A 23 -6.95 -4.03 -6.97
C ASP A 23 -6.69 -2.94 -5.93
N ARG A 24 -7.37 -1.79 -6.03
CA ARG A 24 -7.33 -0.75 -4.99
C ARG A 24 -7.85 -1.26 -3.66
N HIS A 25 -9.02 -1.92 -3.65
CA HIS A 25 -9.57 -2.52 -2.44
C HIS A 25 -8.63 -3.58 -1.84
N ARG A 26 -8.01 -4.40 -2.69
CA ARG A 26 -7.07 -5.43 -2.27
C ARG A 26 -5.80 -4.82 -1.65
N LEU A 27 -5.29 -3.78 -2.27
CA LEU A 27 -4.12 -3.03 -1.78
C LEU A 27 -4.41 -2.36 -0.43
N ASP A 28 -5.59 -1.74 -0.26
CA ASP A 28 -6.02 -1.17 1.03
C ASP A 28 -6.13 -2.24 2.13
N GLN A 29 -6.65 -3.43 1.81
CA GLN A 29 -6.73 -4.54 2.75
C GLN A 29 -5.34 -5.03 3.20
N LEU A 30 -4.44 -5.27 2.24
CA LEU A 30 -3.09 -5.74 2.54
C LEU A 30 -2.30 -4.70 3.33
N LEU A 31 -2.51 -3.41 3.01
CA LEU A 31 -1.90 -2.33 3.76
C LEU A 31 -2.45 -2.26 5.20
N ALA A 32 -3.78 -2.34 5.37
CA ALA A 32 -4.40 -2.33 6.69
C ALA A 32 -3.91 -3.50 7.55
N GLU A 33 -3.79 -4.70 6.97
CA GLU A 33 -3.26 -5.89 7.63
C GLU A 33 -1.80 -5.68 8.08
N ALA A 34 -0.93 -5.21 7.19
CA ALA A 34 0.47 -4.96 7.52
C ALA A 34 0.65 -3.89 8.60
N LEU A 35 -0.23 -2.88 8.62
CA LEU A 35 -0.19 -1.81 9.62
C LEU A 35 -0.69 -2.26 11.01
N THR A 36 -1.40 -3.39 11.13
CA THR A 36 -1.84 -3.93 12.45
C THR A 36 -0.67 -4.30 13.37
N ALA A 37 0.51 -4.56 12.79
CA ALA A 37 1.74 -4.85 13.54
C ALA A 37 2.31 -3.62 14.26
N TYR A 38 1.80 -2.40 13.98
CA TYR A 38 2.32 -1.14 14.50
C TYR A 38 1.29 -0.43 15.39
N PRO A 39 1.74 0.38 16.37
CA PRO A 39 0.85 1.22 17.17
C PRO A 39 0.00 2.15 16.28
N PRO A 40 -1.25 2.46 16.65
CA PRO A 40 -2.18 3.22 15.79
C PRO A 40 -1.64 4.59 15.37
N GLY A 41 -0.92 5.28 16.27
CA GLY A 41 -0.28 6.57 15.94
C GLY A 41 0.89 6.46 14.97
N GLN A 42 1.59 5.31 14.93
CA GLN A 42 2.66 5.05 13.97
C GLN A 42 2.09 4.55 12.64
N ALA A 43 1.07 3.68 12.69
CA ALA A 43 0.36 3.19 11.52
C ALA A 43 -0.25 4.33 10.68
N GLU A 44 -0.89 5.31 11.33
CA GLU A 44 -1.44 6.48 10.65
C GLU A 44 -0.36 7.32 9.96
N ARG A 45 0.79 7.55 10.63
CA ARG A 45 1.93 8.25 10.03
C ARG A 45 2.54 7.47 8.87
N MET A 46 2.65 6.15 8.98
CA MET A 46 3.14 5.30 7.90
C MET A 46 2.20 5.35 6.69
N ARG A 47 0.89 5.32 6.92
CA ARG A 47 -0.11 5.47 5.86
C ARG A 47 0.02 6.81 5.12
N GLN A 48 0.34 7.87 5.84
CA GLN A 48 0.57 9.20 5.25
C GLN A 48 1.94 9.35 4.56
N ARG A 49 2.96 8.60 5.01
CA ARG A 49 4.34 8.68 4.48
C ARG A 49 4.66 7.66 3.40
N LEU A 50 3.85 6.62 3.23
CA LEU A 50 3.95 5.73 2.08
C LEU A 50 3.77 6.60 0.83
N PRO A 51 4.82 6.83 0.03
CA PRO A 51 4.68 7.62 -1.18
C PRO A 51 3.58 6.99 -2.02
N ALA A 52 2.76 7.81 -2.67
CA ALA A 52 1.57 7.40 -3.42
C ALA A 52 1.84 6.46 -4.63
N ILE A 53 3.04 5.89 -4.72
CA ILE A 53 3.48 4.90 -5.68
C ILE A 53 3.52 3.54 -4.95
N ILE A 54 2.34 3.05 -4.58
CA ILE A 54 2.14 1.68 -4.13
C ILE A 54 1.54 0.90 -5.29
N GLU A 55 2.15 -0.24 -5.63
CA GLU A 55 1.67 -1.14 -6.69
C GLU A 55 1.42 -2.54 -6.13
N LEU A 56 0.31 -3.15 -6.54
CA LEU A 56 0.11 -4.58 -6.39
C LEU A 56 0.88 -5.29 -7.51
N ARG A 57 1.90 -6.06 -7.14
CA ARG A 57 2.75 -6.80 -8.05
C ARG A 57 2.51 -8.30 -7.92
N ARG A 58 2.80 -9.03 -8.99
CA ARG A 58 2.63 -10.49 -9.05
C ARG A 58 3.98 -11.18 -9.14
N PHE A 59 4.13 -12.30 -8.44
CA PHE A 59 5.29 -13.17 -8.61
C PHE A 59 5.15 -13.99 -9.91
N GLU A 60 6.29 -14.35 -10.51
CA GLU A 60 6.32 -15.20 -11.71
C GLU A 60 5.71 -16.59 -11.48
N HIS A 61 5.75 -17.10 -10.25
CA HIS A 61 5.21 -18.40 -9.86
C HIS A 61 3.76 -18.34 -9.32
N GLY A 62 3.11 -17.18 -9.42
CA GLY A 62 1.80 -16.92 -8.83
C GLY A 62 1.90 -16.35 -7.41
N GLY A 63 0.85 -15.61 -7.03
CA GLY A 63 0.82 -14.83 -5.79
C GLY A 63 1.03 -13.33 -6.04
N GLU A 64 0.55 -12.53 -5.10
CA GLU A 64 0.55 -11.07 -5.19
C GLU A 64 1.25 -10.49 -3.96
N PHE A 65 2.01 -9.42 -4.14
CA PHE A 65 2.66 -8.69 -3.07
C PHE A 65 2.54 -7.19 -3.32
N VAL A 66 2.51 -6.42 -2.24
CA VAL A 66 2.49 -4.97 -2.33
C VAL A 66 3.93 -4.48 -2.40
N ALA A 67 4.22 -3.63 -3.40
CA ALA A 67 5.50 -2.98 -3.57
C ALA A 67 5.34 -1.46 -3.44
N VAL A 68 6.32 -0.82 -2.82
CA VAL A 68 6.35 0.63 -2.59
C VAL A 68 7.62 1.18 -3.20
N PHE A 69 7.51 2.22 -4.02
CA PHE A 69 8.68 2.88 -4.57
C PHE A 69 9.24 3.90 -3.57
N MET A 70 10.42 3.62 -3.01
CA MET A 70 11.10 4.47 -2.03
C MET A 70 12.58 4.55 -2.35
N ASN A 71 13.20 5.73 -2.14
CA ASN A 71 14.65 5.93 -2.34
C ASN A 71 15.19 5.52 -3.72
N GLY A 72 14.35 5.54 -4.77
CA GLY A 72 14.73 5.15 -6.13
C GLY A 72 14.63 3.65 -6.43
N GLU A 73 14.10 2.84 -5.50
CA GLU A 73 13.94 1.39 -5.66
C GLU A 73 12.52 0.92 -5.28
N TRP A 74 12.11 -0.22 -5.83
CA TRP A 74 10.87 -0.90 -5.47
C TRP A 74 11.12 -1.87 -4.32
N LEU A 75 10.51 -1.60 -3.17
CA LEU A 75 10.63 -2.43 -1.97
C LEU A 75 9.33 -3.18 -1.69
N PRO A 76 9.38 -4.45 -1.24
CA PRO A 76 8.23 -5.11 -0.65
C PRO A 76 7.67 -4.32 0.53
N LEU A 77 6.36 -4.35 0.75
CA LEU A 77 5.67 -3.60 1.79
C LEU A 77 6.30 -3.78 3.17
N ASP A 78 6.64 -5.00 3.58
CA ASP A 78 7.30 -5.25 4.88
C ASP A 78 8.61 -4.48 5.03
N ARG A 79 9.43 -4.45 3.98
CA ARG A 79 10.71 -3.72 3.98
C ARG A 79 10.50 -2.21 3.96
N ALA A 80 9.51 -1.73 3.21
CA ALA A 80 9.14 -0.32 3.17
C ALA A 80 8.67 0.15 4.55
N LEU A 81 7.81 -0.62 5.22
CA LEU A 81 7.34 -0.32 6.58
C LEU A 81 8.49 -0.36 7.60
N ALA A 82 9.40 -1.33 7.49
CA ALA A 82 10.59 -1.39 8.35
C ALA A 82 11.52 -0.19 8.15
N ALA A 83 11.68 0.30 6.92
CA ALA A 83 12.46 1.50 6.62
C ALA A 83 11.78 2.76 7.17
N LEU A 84 10.45 2.88 7.03
CA LEU A 84 9.67 3.97 7.60
C LEU A 84 9.70 3.97 9.14
N ALA A 85 9.63 2.79 9.76
CA ALA A 85 9.74 2.63 11.21
C ALA A 85 11.10 3.14 11.72
N GLN A 86 12.19 2.76 11.05
CA GLN A 86 13.55 3.19 11.43
C GLN A 86 13.72 4.71 11.26
N ALA A 87 13.30 5.27 10.13
CA ALA A 87 13.36 6.71 9.90
C ALA A 87 12.55 7.50 10.95
N ALA A 88 11.40 6.98 11.38
CA ALA A 88 10.60 7.62 12.43
C ALA A 88 11.30 7.64 13.81
N VAL A 89 12.12 6.62 14.12
CA VAL A 89 12.91 6.58 15.37
C VAL A 89 14.07 7.57 15.31
N GLU A 90 14.72 7.72 14.15
CA GLU A 90 15.83 8.68 13.98
C GLU A 90 15.36 10.14 14.11
N GLU A 91 14.15 10.47 13.64
CA GLU A 91 13.59 11.82 13.79
C GLU A 91 13.22 12.16 15.25
N ASP A 92 12.75 11.18 16.02
CA ASP A 92 12.44 11.35 17.46
C ASP A 92 13.73 11.50 18.30
N GLY A 93 14.78 10.75 17.95
CA GLY A 93 16.09 10.83 18.60
C GLY A 93 16.86 12.13 18.37
N LYS A 94 16.58 12.85 17.28
CA LYS A 94 17.28 14.10 16.92
C LYS A 94 16.72 15.35 17.62
N SER A 95 15.61 15.24 18.34
CA SER A 95 14.95 16.36 19.05
C SER A 95 15.44 16.58 20.49
N ARG A 96 16.47 15.87 20.95
CA ARG A 96 17.19 16.22 22.19
C ARG A 96 18.56 16.79 21.83
N PRO A 97 18.76 18.13 21.78
CA PRO A 97 20.08 18.62 22.14
C PRO A 97 20.30 18.20 23.59
N ALA A 98 21.41 17.51 23.83
CA ALA A 98 21.94 17.29 25.15
C ALA A 98 22.05 18.66 25.84
N ALA A 99 21.11 18.94 26.74
CA ALA A 99 21.31 19.97 27.75
C ALA A 99 22.17 19.34 28.85
N GLU A 100 23.45 19.17 28.55
CA GLU A 100 24.51 19.00 29.54
C GLU A 100 25.27 20.31 29.64
N SER A 101 25.10 21.01 30.77
CA SER A 101 26.15 21.69 31.56
C SER A 101 25.51 22.49 32.69
#